data_AF-A0AAU3UH99-F1
#
_entry.id   AF-A0AAU3UH99-F1
#
_cell.length_a   1.000
_cell.length_b   1.000
_cell.length_c   1.000
_cell.angle_alpha   90.00
_cell.angle_beta   90.00
_cell.angle_gamma   90.00
#
_symmetry.space_group_name_H-M   'P 1'
#
loop_
_entity.id
_entity.type
_entity.pdbx_description
1 polymer ?
#
loop_
_entity_poly.entity_id
_entity_poly.type
_entity_poly.pdbx_seq_one_letter_code
_entity_poly.pdbx_strand_id
1 'polypeptide(L)'
;MSTATDYSEASEHHRVHGQWMSHLSIEVGHFYMEDLGRGPDRLRAQLLRVAPLVQAHLVAARAEFGENARVSTCFLVDDYFGRDTDPRTIMPSLLDTARECGVRIDYLAREAACAEAPTFLDGEPVGNSVRLAEMVASRIVAEPDEGSTGRRPPTDESGWLCNGRRSSEFAPGLAMRVPTYTPPRQFGARSHSVFLDVQLWNTETVEVAGAKLERRLWSCPFLASIWQLLRLGMIRDNGELVATPVPFSGSWPEEWAQLPAVVQLNEDAAPFPAFRALSVLPHTYLGIEHAVRLILDHLNLDPAVNDKVLALAASQRISVPQLVTNRLNHLFIGDE
;
A
#
# COMPACT_ATOMS: atom_id res chain seq x y z
N MET A 1 -36.85 -21.93 -10.43
CA MET A 1 -36.18 -21.16 -9.35
C MET A 1 -35.21 -22.13 -8.68
N SER A 2 -33.94 -22.08 -9.08
CA SER A 2 -32.88 -22.95 -8.56
C SER A 2 -32.26 -22.27 -7.36
N THR A 3 -32.58 -22.73 -6.16
CA THR A 3 -31.86 -22.38 -4.93
C THR A 3 -30.47 -23.00 -5.02
N ALA A 4 -29.47 -22.17 -5.35
CA ALA A 4 -28.08 -22.57 -5.21
C ALA A 4 -27.82 -22.81 -3.72
N THR A 5 -27.61 -24.08 -3.37
CA THR A 5 -27.20 -24.48 -2.04
C THR A 5 -25.72 -24.11 -1.91
N ASP A 6 -25.44 -23.02 -1.20
CA ASP A 6 -24.09 -22.71 -0.75
C ASP A 6 -23.64 -23.84 0.20
N TYR A 7 -22.63 -24.58 -0.22
CA TYR A 7 -21.97 -25.58 0.59
C TYR A 7 -20.75 -24.93 1.24
N SER A 8 -20.79 -24.73 2.56
CA SER A 8 -19.62 -24.39 3.37
C SER A 8 -19.48 -25.42 4.49
N GLU A 9 -18.31 -26.04 4.65
CA GLU A 9 -18.04 -26.89 5.81
C GLU A 9 -18.03 -26.05 7.08
N ALA A 10 -18.89 -26.40 8.04
CA ALA A 10 -19.12 -25.65 9.29
C ALA A 10 -17.88 -25.54 10.22
N SER A 11 -16.77 -26.18 9.87
CA SER A 11 -15.53 -26.23 10.66
C SER A 11 -14.39 -25.36 10.13
N GLU A 12 -14.51 -24.71 8.96
CA GLU A 12 -13.37 -24.03 8.31
C GLU A 12 -13.50 -22.50 8.17
N HIS A 13 -14.23 -21.85 9.08
CA HIS A 13 -14.03 -20.40 9.27
C HIS A 13 -12.79 -20.18 10.13
N HIS A 14 -11.63 -20.01 9.50
CA HIS A 14 -10.43 -19.52 10.18
C HIS A 14 -10.79 -18.24 10.94
N ARG A 15 -10.65 -18.27 12.26
CA ARG A 15 -11.02 -17.14 13.12
C ARG A 15 -10.09 -15.98 12.80
N VAL A 16 -10.64 -14.92 12.21
CA VAL A 16 -9.84 -13.71 11.90
C VAL A 16 -9.30 -13.09 13.20
N HIS A 17 -7.98 -12.96 13.29
CA HIS A 17 -7.29 -12.34 14.42
C HIS A 17 -7.56 -10.83 14.46
N GLY A 18 -7.93 -10.34 15.66
CA GLY A 18 -8.01 -8.92 15.95
C GLY A 18 -6.63 -8.35 16.30
N GLN A 19 -6.48 -7.03 16.25
CA GLN A 19 -5.24 -6.35 16.64
C GLN A 19 -5.54 -4.98 17.24
N TRP A 20 -4.62 -4.47 18.05
CA TRP A 20 -4.67 -3.11 18.57
C TRP A 20 -4.48 -2.10 17.45
N MET A 21 -5.16 -0.95 17.53
CA MET A 21 -5.11 0.07 16.48
C MET A 21 -4.86 1.46 17.04
N SER A 22 -4.06 2.23 16.31
CA SER A 22 -3.94 3.68 16.44
C SER A 22 -5.18 4.38 15.86
N HIS A 23 -5.41 5.61 16.31
CA HIS A 23 -6.43 6.46 15.70
C HIS A 23 -6.00 6.91 14.30
N LEU A 24 -4.71 7.22 14.16
CA LEU A 24 -4.10 7.72 12.94
C LEU A 24 -2.71 7.12 12.76
N SER A 25 -2.41 6.65 11.56
CA SER A 25 -1.04 6.40 11.10
C SER A 25 -0.64 7.56 10.19
N ILE A 26 0.58 8.10 10.33
CA ILE A 26 1.13 9.15 9.48
C ILE A 26 2.40 8.65 8.80
N GLU A 27 2.40 8.60 7.47
CA GLU A 27 3.60 8.36 6.68
C GLU A 27 4.30 9.71 6.47
N VAL A 28 5.51 9.81 7.02
CA VAL A 28 6.26 11.08 7.15
C VAL A 28 7.16 11.35 5.94
N GLY A 29 6.79 10.80 4.79
CA GLY A 29 7.51 10.90 3.53
C GLY A 29 7.68 9.55 2.86
N HIS A 30 7.80 9.61 1.54
CA HIS A 30 8.25 8.53 0.69
C HIS A 30 9.38 9.09 -0.16
N PHE A 31 10.55 8.48 -0.08
CA PHE A 31 11.75 8.90 -0.79
C PHE A 31 12.12 7.79 -1.77
N TYR A 32 12.42 8.16 -3.01
CA TYR A 32 13.08 7.20 -3.89
C TYR A 32 14.43 6.84 -3.29
N MET A 33 14.88 5.61 -3.53
CA MET A 33 16.20 5.18 -3.05
C MET A 33 17.33 6.11 -3.55
N GLU A 34 17.18 6.67 -4.75
CA GLU A 34 18.08 7.69 -5.28
C GLU A 34 18.16 8.94 -4.39
N ASP A 35 17.04 9.38 -3.82
CA ASP A 35 17.01 10.56 -2.93
C ASP A 35 17.70 10.27 -1.59
N LEU A 36 17.57 9.02 -1.08
CA LEU A 36 18.30 8.57 0.11
C LEU A 36 19.82 8.53 -0.15
N GLY A 37 20.23 8.20 -1.37
CA GLY A 37 21.64 8.15 -1.79
C GLY A 37 22.29 9.52 -2.06
N ARG A 38 21.51 10.58 -2.30
CA ARG A 38 22.01 11.94 -2.60
C ARG A 38 22.54 12.71 -1.38
N GLY A 39 22.43 12.12 -0.19
CA GLY A 39 22.99 12.66 1.04
C GLY A 39 21.99 13.42 1.93
N PRO A 40 22.43 13.81 3.14
CA PRO A 40 21.54 14.27 4.21
C PRO A 40 20.86 15.63 3.94
N ASP A 41 21.40 16.47 3.05
CA ASP A 41 20.83 17.81 2.81
C ASP A 41 19.46 17.75 2.12
N ARG A 42 19.28 16.85 1.15
CA ARG A 42 17.99 16.64 0.48
C ARG A 42 16.95 16.06 1.45
N LEU A 43 17.36 15.09 2.26
CA LEU A 43 16.55 14.53 3.34
C LEU A 43 16.09 15.62 4.31
N ARG A 44 17.02 16.47 4.76
CA ARG A 44 16.75 17.57 5.67
C ARG A 44 15.75 18.56 5.08
N ALA A 45 15.93 18.98 3.83
CA ALA A 45 15.04 19.92 3.16
C ALA A 45 13.59 19.42 3.13
N GLN A 46 13.39 18.15 2.78
CA GLN A 46 12.05 17.54 2.76
C GLN A 46 11.49 17.36 4.18
N LEU A 47 12.27 16.86 5.12
CA LEU A 47 11.82 16.62 6.51
C LEU A 47 11.44 17.92 7.23
N LEU A 48 12.14 19.03 6.98
CA LEU A 48 11.76 20.35 7.51
C LEU A 48 10.38 20.82 7.02
N ARG A 49 9.95 20.39 5.83
CA ARG A 49 8.63 20.70 5.28
C ARG A 49 7.55 19.76 5.81
N VAL A 50 7.92 18.50 6.07
CA VAL A 50 7.03 17.48 6.66
C VAL A 50 6.75 17.76 8.13
N ALA A 51 7.77 18.15 8.91
CA ALA A 51 7.67 18.35 10.36
C ALA A 51 6.46 19.18 10.81
N PRO A 52 6.20 20.41 10.29
CA PRO A 52 5.05 21.20 10.72
C PRO A 52 3.70 20.53 10.39
N LEU A 53 3.62 19.77 9.30
CA LEU A 53 2.40 19.06 8.91
C LEU A 53 2.12 17.90 9.86
N VAL A 54 3.15 17.12 10.20
CA VAL A 54 3.04 16.04 11.20
C VAL A 54 2.57 16.61 12.54
N GLN A 55 3.17 17.72 12.99
CA GLN A 55 2.76 18.37 14.24
C GLN A 55 1.32 18.85 14.22
N ALA A 56 0.86 19.44 13.10
CA ALA A 56 -0.53 19.86 12.95
C ALA A 56 -1.49 18.68 13.08
N HIS A 57 -1.16 17.52 12.51
CA HIS A 57 -1.97 16.31 12.62
C HIS A 57 -1.95 15.66 14.00
N LEU A 58 -0.83 15.74 14.73
CA LEU A 58 -0.78 15.34 16.13
C LEU A 58 -1.69 16.21 17.00
N VAL A 59 -1.71 17.52 16.78
CA VAL A 59 -2.62 18.45 17.47
C VAL A 59 -4.08 18.15 17.11
N ALA A 60 -4.38 17.95 15.83
CA ALA A 60 -5.74 17.62 15.37
C ALA A 60 -6.24 16.29 15.96
N ALA A 61 -5.38 15.28 16.01
CA ALA A 61 -5.71 13.99 16.61
C ALA A 61 -6.00 14.12 18.12
N ARG A 62 -5.24 14.93 18.86
CA ARG A 62 -5.54 15.21 20.28
C ARG A 62 -6.85 15.97 20.46
N ALA A 63 -7.17 16.89 19.56
CA ALA A 63 -8.45 17.61 19.60
C ALA A 63 -9.64 16.68 19.32
N GLU A 64 -9.49 15.70 18.42
CA GLU A 64 -10.55 14.74 18.06
C GLU A 64 -10.69 13.60 19.08
N PHE A 65 -9.59 13.04 19.57
CA PHE A 65 -9.55 11.80 20.36
C PHE A 65 -9.10 12.00 21.83
N GLY A 66 -8.80 13.24 22.23
CA GLY A 66 -8.29 13.60 23.56
C GLY A 66 -6.77 13.44 23.71
N GLU A 67 -6.26 13.76 24.90
CA GLU A 67 -4.81 13.75 25.19
C GLU A 67 -4.13 12.38 24.96
N ASN A 68 -4.89 11.29 25.08
CA ASN A 68 -4.42 9.93 24.84
C ASN A 68 -4.58 9.48 23.37
N ALA A 69 -4.63 10.43 22.44
CA ALA A 69 -4.69 10.13 21.01
C ALA A 69 -3.47 9.31 20.57
N ARG A 70 -3.71 8.02 20.31
CA ARG A 70 -2.76 7.09 19.70
C ARG A 70 -2.52 7.44 18.24
N VAL A 71 -1.36 8.02 17.94
CA VAL A 71 -0.89 8.31 16.59
C VAL A 71 0.45 7.63 16.39
N SER A 72 0.59 6.84 15.33
CA SER A 72 1.85 6.23 14.92
C SER A 72 2.43 6.97 13.72
N THR A 73 3.75 7.10 13.64
CA THR A 73 4.43 7.58 12.43
C THR A 73 5.20 6.45 11.74
N CYS A 74 5.24 6.47 10.42
CA CYS A 74 5.94 5.45 9.66
C CYS A 74 6.71 6.04 8.47
N PHE A 75 7.70 5.29 8.02
CA PHE A 75 8.49 5.56 6.84
C PHE A 75 8.56 4.28 6.00
N LEU A 76 8.19 4.36 4.72
CA LEU A 76 8.33 3.25 3.78
C LEU A 76 9.63 3.46 2.99
N VAL A 77 10.55 2.50 3.07
CA VAL A 77 11.76 2.50 2.26
C VAL A 77 11.52 1.71 0.97
N ASP A 78 11.86 2.32 -0.17
CA ASP A 78 11.82 1.67 -1.49
C ASP A 78 13.05 0.76 -1.69
N ASP A 79 13.09 -0.32 -0.93
CA ASP A 79 14.08 -1.38 -1.11
C ASP A 79 13.64 -2.39 -2.20
N TYR A 80 12.46 -2.22 -2.81
CA TYR A 80 12.00 -3.12 -3.86
C TYR A 80 12.69 -2.81 -5.19
N PHE A 81 12.77 -1.52 -5.55
CA PHE A 81 13.49 -1.04 -6.73
C PHE A 81 14.95 -0.65 -6.43
N GLY A 82 15.28 -0.40 -5.15
CA GLY A 82 16.59 0.05 -4.68
C GLY A 82 17.45 -0.98 -3.94
N ARG A 83 17.41 -2.26 -4.32
CA ARG A 83 17.98 -3.39 -3.54
C ARG A 83 19.49 -3.32 -3.29
N ASP A 84 20.25 -2.67 -4.17
CA ASP A 84 21.72 -2.69 -4.15
C ASP A 84 22.35 -1.63 -3.21
N THR A 85 21.56 -1.12 -2.26
CA THR A 85 22.00 -0.11 -1.29
C THR A 85 22.23 -0.70 0.10
N ASP A 86 23.08 -0.07 0.92
CA ASP A 86 23.45 -0.57 2.24
C ASP A 86 22.56 0.05 3.35
N PRO A 87 21.71 -0.74 4.04
CA PRO A 87 20.89 -0.26 5.15
C PRO A 87 21.71 0.36 6.28
N ARG A 88 22.94 -0.11 6.51
CA ARG A 88 23.83 0.40 7.57
C ARG A 88 24.29 1.82 7.33
N THR A 89 24.27 2.27 6.07
CA THR A 89 24.62 3.64 5.70
C THR A 89 23.37 4.52 5.65
N ILE A 90 22.31 4.03 5.00
CA ILE A 90 21.10 4.80 4.76
C ILE A 90 20.33 5.05 6.05
N MET A 91 20.13 4.01 6.86
CA MET A 91 19.23 4.10 8.01
C MET A 91 19.73 5.04 9.11
N PRO A 92 21.01 5.02 9.53
CA PRO A 92 21.51 6.01 10.48
C PRO A 92 21.36 7.45 9.98
N SER A 93 21.73 7.71 8.71
CA SER A 93 21.61 9.04 8.09
C SER A 93 20.16 9.54 8.10
N LEU A 94 19.21 8.68 7.70
CA LEU A 94 17.78 9.02 7.71
C LEU A 94 17.27 9.32 9.12
N LEU A 95 17.56 8.44 10.09
CA LEU A 95 17.03 8.56 11.45
C LEU A 95 17.65 9.74 12.23
N ASP A 96 18.94 10.00 12.04
CA ASP A 96 19.61 11.18 12.60
C ASP A 96 19.02 12.46 12.00
N THR A 97 18.88 12.53 10.68
CA THR A 97 18.29 13.70 10.01
C THR A 97 16.84 13.94 10.43
N ALA A 98 16.03 12.89 10.54
CA ALA A 98 14.65 12.97 11.02
C ALA A 98 14.58 13.51 12.45
N ARG A 99 15.45 13.01 13.34
CA ARG A 99 15.56 13.49 14.73
C ARG A 99 15.92 14.98 14.78
N GLU A 100 16.90 15.41 13.99
CA GLU A 100 17.33 16.81 13.93
C GLU A 100 16.23 17.74 13.39
N CYS A 101 15.38 17.24 12.49
CA CYS A 101 14.25 18.00 11.95
C CYS A 101 13.00 17.94 12.85
N GLY A 102 13.03 17.21 13.97
CA GLY A 102 11.88 17.03 14.86
C GLY A 102 10.79 16.11 14.28
N VAL A 103 11.15 15.23 13.35
CA VAL A 103 10.27 14.20 12.78
C VAL A 103 10.54 12.87 13.47
N ARG A 104 9.60 12.44 14.30
CA ARG A 104 9.64 11.10 14.92
C ARG A 104 9.20 10.06 13.89
N ILE A 105 9.93 8.95 13.80
CA ILE A 105 9.56 7.77 13.00
C ILE A 105 9.40 6.59 13.96
N ASP A 106 8.17 6.08 14.13
CA ASP A 106 7.89 4.93 14.99
C ASP A 106 8.14 3.60 14.29
N TYR A 107 7.85 3.53 13.00
CA TYR A 107 7.95 2.32 12.21
C TYR A 107 8.69 2.55 10.90
N LEU A 108 9.64 1.67 10.60
CA LEU A 108 10.22 1.53 9.27
C LEU A 108 9.54 0.34 8.59
N ALA A 109 8.99 0.54 7.40
CA ALA A 109 8.44 -0.53 6.58
C ALA A 109 9.24 -0.68 5.30
N ARG A 110 9.31 -1.90 4.77
CA ARG A 110 9.97 -2.22 3.50
C ARG A 110 8.95 -2.33 2.37
N GLU A 111 9.19 -1.65 1.26
CA GLU A 111 8.36 -1.80 0.05
C GLU A 111 8.46 -3.22 -0.49
N ALA A 112 9.64 -3.85 -0.43
CA ALA A 112 9.78 -5.23 -0.87
C ALA A 112 8.94 -6.22 -0.05
N ALA A 113 8.67 -5.88 1.22
CA ALA A 113 7.79 -6.69 2.06
C ALA A 113 6.31 -6.58 1.67
N CYS A 114 5.91 -5.56 0.90
CA CYS A 114 4.58 -5.51 0.28
C CYS A 114 4.46 -6.53 -0.87
N ALA A 115 5.57 -6.96 -1.47
CA ALA A 115 5.59 -8.07 -2.41
C ALA A 115 5.59 -9.42 -1.66
N GLU A 116 6.58 -9.60 -0.79
CA GLU A 116 6.80 -10.83 -0.02
C GLU A 116 7.17 -10.47 1.41
N ALA A 117 6.25 -10.68 2.35
CA ALA A 117 6.49 -10.39 3.76
C ALA A 117 7.19 -11.59 4.42
N PRO A 118 8.44 -11.45 4.87
CA PRO A 118 9.08 -12.50 5.65
C PRO A 118 8.35 -12.71 6.98
N THR A 119 8.25 -13.96 7.42
CA THR A 119 7.69 -14.30 8.73
C THR A 119 8.82 -14.31 9.76
N PHE A 120 8.60 -13.69 10.91
CA PHE A 120 9.58 -13.58 11.98
C PHE A 120 9.04 -14.21 13.27
N LEU A 121 9.90 -14.93 13.99
CA LEU A 121 9.67 -15.43 15.34
C LEU A 121 10.87 -15.10 16.21
N ASP A 122 10.63 -14.43 17.34
CA ASP A 122 11.70 -14.00 18.27
C ASP A 122 12.84 -13.21 17.61
N GLY A 123 12.52 -12.41 16.59
CA GLY A 123 13.50 -11.58 15.88
C GLY A 123 14.24 -12.29 14.74
N GLU A 124 13.99 -13.58 14.52
CA GLU A 124 14.62 -14.37 13.46
C GLU A 124 13.62 -14.73 12.34
N PRO A 125 14.04 -14.73 11.07
CA PRO A 125 13.19 -15.14 9.97
C PRO A 125 12.90 -16.65 10.05
N VAL A 126 11.63 -17.04 9.92
CA VAL A 126 11.18 -18.43 9.98
C VAL A 126 10.21 -18.76 8.85
N GLY A 127 10.22 -20.00 8.41
CA GLY A 127 9.27 -20.51 7.42
C GLY A 127 9.37 -19.82 6.05
N ASN A 128 8.28 -19.90 5.29
CA ASN A 128 8.19 -19.24 3.99
C ASN A 128 7.64 -17.82 4.16
N SER A 129 8.10 -16.90 3.32
CA SER A 129 7.51 -15.56 3.21
C SER A 129 6.07 -15.65 2.72
N VAL A 130 5.21 -14.78 3.26
CA VAL A 130 3.85 -14.59 2.76
C VAL A 130 3.93 -13.78 1.47
N ARG A 131 3.48 -14.36 0.34
CA ARG A 131 3.43 -13.71 -0.98
C ARG A 131 2.30 -12.68 -1.04
N LEU A 132 2.44 -11.58 -0.31
CA LEU A 132 1.40 -10.56 -0.11
C LEU A 132 0.88 -10.00 -1.45
N ALA A 133 1.77 -9.69 -2.39
CA ALA A 133 1.34 -9.13 -3.67
C ALA A 133 0.54 -10.13 -4.51
N GLU A 134 0.92 -11.41 -4.54
CA GLU A 134 0.12 -12.43 -5.20
C GLU A 134 -1.24 -12.61 -4.53
N MET A 135 -1.26 -12.64 -3.19
CA MET A 135 -2.46 -12.78 -2.39
C MET A 135 -3.44 -11.60 -2.58
N VAL A 136 -2.93 -10.38 -2.72
CA VAL A 136 -3.77 -9.20 -3.00
C VAL A 136 -4.19 -9.17 -4.47
N ALA A 137 -3.31 -9.54 -5.39
CA ALA A 137 -3.62 -9.57 -6.82
C ALA A 137 -4.77 -10.54 -7.14
N SER A 138 -4.84 -11.69 -6.45
CA SER A 138 -5.94 -12.65 -6.63
C SER A 138 -7.30 -12.15 -6.13
N ARG A 139 -7.34 -11.02 -5.42
CA ARG A 139 -8.57 -10.37 -4.95
C ARG A 139 -9.00 -9.18 -5.81
N ILE A 140 -8.27 -8.87 -6.87
CA ILE A 140 -8.67 -7.83 -7.81
C ILE A 140 -9.86 -8.33 -8.63
N VAL A 141 -10.95 -7.58 -8.58
CA VAL A 141 -12.13 -7.79 -9.39
C VAL A 141 -12.07 -6.81 -10.55
N ALA A 142 -11.75 -7.30 -11.74
CA ALA A 142 -11.81 -6.48 -12.95
C ALA A 142 -13.27 -6.17 -13.30
N GLU A 143 -13.58 -4.90 -13.56
CA GLU A 143 -14.89 -4.49 -14.09
C GLU A 143 -14.86 -4.58 -15.64
N PRO A 144 -15.60 -5.51 -16.26
CA PRO A 144 -15.63 -5.60 -17.72
C PRO A 144 -16.46 -4.46 -18.32
N ASP A 145 -16.01 -3.93 -19.46
CA ASP A 145 -16.81 -2.98 -20.24
C ASP A 145 -18.10 -3.63 -20.75
N GLU A 146 -19.20 -2.88 -20.77
CA GLU A 146 -20.49 -3.36 -21.30
C GLU A 146 -20.33 -3.73 -22.78
N GLY A 147 -20.65 -4.98 -23.12
CA GLY A 147 -20.48 -5.48 -24.49
C GLY A 147 -19.02 -5.76 -24.88
N SER A 148 -18.11 -5.89 -23.90
CA SER A 148 -16.74 -6.35 -24.14
C SER A 148 -16.73 -7.66 -24.92
N THR A 149 -15.92 -7.70 -25.99
CA THR A 149 -15.73 -8.90 -26.82
C THR A 149 -14.57 -9.78 -26.33
N GLY A 150 -14.03 -9.50 -25.14
CA GLY A 150 -12.83 -10.18 -24.62
C GLY A 150 -11.53 -9.83 -25.36
N ARG A 151 -11.50 -8.73 -26.14
CA ARG A 151 -10.29 -8.30 -26.87
C ARG A 151 -9.15 -7.89 -25.94
N ARG A 152 -9.48 -7.26 -24.81
CA ARG A 152 -8.51 -6.96 -23.76
C ARG A 152 -8.32 -8.25 -22.95
N PRO A 153 -7.08 -8.75 -22.78
CA PRO A 153 -6.86 -9.87 -21.88
C PRO A 153 -7.32 -9.52 -20.47
N PRO A 154 -7.78 -10.52 -19.69
CA PRO A 154 -8.07 -10.35 -18.27
C PRO A 154 -6.93 -9.65 -17.49
N THR A 155 -7.27 -8.99 -16.38
CA THR A 155 -6.29 -8.23 -15.58
C THR A 155 -5.21 -9.12 -14.98
N ASP A 156 -5.54 -10.35 -14.60
CA ASP A 156 -4.63 -11.38 -14.09
C ASP A 156 -3.67 -11.95 -15.15
N GLU A 157 -4.01 -11.83 -16.44
CA GLU A 157 -3.14 -12.18 -17.56
C GLU A 157 -2.30 -10.99 -18.04
N SER A 158 -2.92 -9.81 -18.19
CA SER A 158 -2.26 -8.63 -18.76
C SER A 158 -1.39 -7.88 -17.76
N GLY A 159 -1.73 -7.93 -16.47
CA GLY A 159 -1.14 -7.06 -15.45
C GLY A 159 -1.59 -5.60 -15.55
N TRP A 160 -2.70 -5.31 -16.23
CA TRP A 160 -3.26 -3.96 -16.35
C TRP A 160 -4.71 -3.88 -15.86
N LEU A 161 -5.00 -2.90 -15.02
CA LEU A 161 -6.32 -2.59 -14.49
C LEU A 161 -6.86 -1.28 -15.06
N CYS A 162 -8.12 -1.26 -15.51
CA CYS A 162 -8.80 -0.05 -15.96
C CYS A 162 -10.03 0.27 -15.12
N ASN A 163 -10.39 1.55 -15.08
CA ASN A 163 -11.65 2.03 -14.52
C ASN A 163 -12.70 2.40 -15.59
N GLY A 164 -12.60 1.87 -16.81
CA GLY A 164 -13.51 2.30 -17.87
C GLY A 164 -13.26 1.73 -19.25
N ARG A 165 -13.87 2.40 -20.23
CA ARG A 165 -13.69 2.17 -21.66
C ARG A 165 -12.70 3.16 -22.26
N ARG A 166 -11.72 2.65 -23.01
CA ARG A 166 -10.73 3.45 -23.75
C ARG A 166 -11.36 4.17 -24.95
N SER A 167 -10.69 5.20 -25.47
CA SER A 167 -11.11 5.88 -26.70
C SER A 167 -11.15 4.94 -27.89
N SER A 168 -12.00 5.25 -28.89
CA SER A 168 -12.12 4.45 -30.11
C SER A 168 -11.02 4.71 -31.14
N GLU A 169 -9.97 5.47 -30.80
CA GLU A 169 -8.89 5.87 -31.71
C GLU A 169 -8.16 4.68 -32.33
N PHE A 170 -8.00 3.60 -31.55
CA PHE A 170 -7.35 2.35 -31.98
C PHE A 170 -8.36 1.18 -32.08
N ALA A 171 -9.64 1.48 -32.30
CA ALA A 171 -10.64 0.46 -32.60
C ALA A 171 -10.49 0.01 -34.07
N PRO A 172 -10.50 -1.30 -34.37
CA PRO A 172 -10.47 -1.77 -35.75
C PRO A 172 -11.68 -1.23 -36.51
N GLY A 173 -11.42 -0.45 -37.55
CA GLY A 173 -12.45 0.09 -38.44
C GLY A 173 -12.86 -0.93 -39.50
N LEU A 174 -14.13 -0.89 -39.91
CA LEU A 174 -14.53 -1.49 -41.17
C LEU A 174 -14.05 -0.57 -42.30
N ALA A 175 -13.37 -1.11 -43.32
CA ALA A 175 -12.76 -0.33 -44.41
C ALA A 175 -13.73 0.63 -45.14
N MET A 176 -15.04 0.40 -45.03
CA MET A 176 -16.10 1.18 -45.68
C MET A 176 -16.84 2.15 -44.75
N ARG A 177 -16.40 2.32 -43.49
CA ARG A 177 -16.99 3.27 -42.54
C ARG A 177 -15.88 4.07 -41.86
N VAL A 178 -15.96 5.40 -41.93
CA VAL A 178 -15.16 6.28 -41.08
C VAL A 178 -15.74 6.17 -39.66
N PRO A 179 -15.04 5.57 -38.68
CA PRO A 179 -15.58 5.45 -37.33
C PRO A 179 -15.68 6.84 -36.69
N THR A 180 -16.82 7.16 -36.09
CA THR A 180 -16.93 8.37 -35.27
C THR A 180 -16.10 8.19 -34.00
N TYR A 181 -15.24 9.17 -33.71
CA TYR A 181 -14.44 9.17 -32.48
C TYR A 181 -15.36 9.11 -31.25
N THR A 182 -15.08 8.16 -30.36
CA THR A 182 -15.70 8.02 -29.06
C THR A 182 -14.64 8.28 -27.99
N PRO A 183 -14.83 9.29 -27.12
CA PRO A 183 -13.88 9.59 -26.05
C PRO A 183 -13.83 8.48 -24.99
N PRO A 184 -12.75 8.41 -24.20
CA PRO A 184 -12.66 7.46 -23.11
C PRO A 184 -13.70 7.77 -22.02
N ARG A 185 -14.27 6.73 -21.43
CA ARG A 185 -15.36 6.83 -20.44
C ARG A 185 -15.03 6.00 -19.20
N GLN A 186 -14.93 6.65 -18.04
CA GLN A 186 -14.87 6.00 -16.74
C GLN A 186 -16.21 5.30 -16.42
N PHE A 187 -16.16 4.14 -15.78
CA PHE A 187 -17.34 3.45 -15.26
C PHE A 187 -18.02 4.29 -14.17
N GLY A 188 -19.35 4.32 -14.17
CA GLY A 188 -20.11 5.16 -13.24
C GLY A 188 -19.93 6.68 -13.41
N ALA A 189 -19.27 7.14 -14.48
CA ALA A 189 -19.06 8.57 -14.75
C ALA A 189 -20.38 9.36 -14.76
N ARG A 190 -20.37 10.50 -14.08
CA ARG A 190 -21.47 11.48 -14.06
C ARG A 190 -21.20 12.62 -15.04
N SER A 191 -20.87 13.81 -14.52
CA SER A 191 -20.68 15.03 -15.33
C SER A 191 -19.30 15.16 -15.99
N HIS A 192 -18.37 14.25 -15.69
CA HIS A 192 -17.04 14.19 -16.29
C HIS A 192 -16.53 12.74 -16.28
N SER A 193 -15.45 12.48 -17.02
CA SER A 193 -14.81 11.17 -17.14
C SER A 193 -13.30 11.32 -16.94
N VAL A 194 -12.72 10.55 -16.02
CA VAL A 194 -11.26 10.39 -15.89
C VAL A 194 -10.92 8.92 -16.06
N PHE A 195 -10.35 8.60 -17.23
CA PHE A 195 -9.97 7.23 -17.57
C PHE A 195 -8.52 6.96 -17.20
N LEU A 196 -8.29 5.84 -16.53
CA LEU A 196 -6.97 5.35 -16.15
C LEU A 196 -6.79 3.90 -16.59
N ASP A 197 -5.59 3.61 -17.08
CA ASP A 197 -5.06 2.26 -17.21
C ASP A 197 -3.80 2.18 -16.35
N VAL A 198 -3.83 1.32 -15.34
CA VAL A 198 -2.80 1.18 -14.32
C VAL A 198 -2.12 -0.17 -14.49
N GLN A 199 -0.80 -0.15 -14.65
CA GLN A 199 0.00 -1.35 -14.59
C GLN A 199 0.10 -1.83 -13.14
N LEU A 200 -0.23 -3.09 -12.90
CA LEU A 200 -0.08 -3.79 -11.62
C LEU A 200 1.24 -4.52 -11.54
N TRP A 201 1.67 -5.09 -12.66
CA TRP A 201 2.92 -5.82 -12.79
C TRP A 201 3.33 -5.94 -14.27
N ASN A 202 4.59 -6.31 -14.49
CA ASN A 202 5.08 -6.81 -15.77
C ASN A 202 5.91 -8.08 -15.57
N THR A 203 6.29 -8.72 -16.68
CA THR A 203 7.20 -9.87 -16.65
C THR A 203 8.61 -9.40 -17.01
N GLU A 204 9.56 -9.71 -16.14
CA GLU A 204 10.99 -9.55 -16.36
C GLU A 204 11.61 -10.91 -16.63
N THR A 205 12.50 -11.00 -17.63
CA THR A 205 13.31 -12.20 -17.84
C THR A 205 14.63 -12.06 -17.08
N VAL A 206 14.84 -12.92 -16.09
CA VAL A 206 16.06 -12.95 -15.28
C VAL A 206 16.86 -14.20 -15.62
N GLU A 207 18.18 -14.08 -15.74
CA GLU A 207 19.07 -15.22 -15.92
C GLU A 207 19.55 -15.73 -14.55
N VAL A 208 19.20 -16.97 -14.22
CA VAL A 208 19.61 -17.62 -12.96
C VAL A 208 20.32 -18.92 -13.31
N ALA A 209 21.60 -19.02 -12.96
CA ALA A 209 22.43 -20.19 -13.24
C ALA A 209 22.41 -20.64 -14.72
N GLY A 210 22.36 -19.69 -15.66
CA GLY A 210 22.33 -19.94 -17.11
C GLY A 210 20.95 -20.28 -17.68
N ALA A 211 19.89 -20.30 -16.86
CA ALA A 211 18.52 -20.45 -17.30
C ALA A 211 17.77 -19.11 -17.29
N LYS A 212 16.99 -18.84 -18.34
CA LYS A 212 16.09 -17.68 -18.40
C LYS A 212 14.79 -18.03 -17.67
N LEU A 213 14.54 -17.34 -16.57
CA LEU A 213 13.32 -17.45 -15.79
C LEU A 213 12.49 -16.17 -15.98
N GLU A 214 11.20 -16.32 -16.18
CA GLU A 214 10.26 -15.20 -16.11
C GLU A 214 9.88 -14.92 -14.66
N ARG A 215 10.06 -13.68 -14.23
CA ARG A 215 9.68 -13.19 -12.91
C ARG A 215 8.65 -12.08 -13.05
N ARG A 216 7.64 -12.09 -12.19
CA ARG A 216 6.72 -10.96 -12.06
C ARG A 216 7.36 -9.84 -11.26
N LEU A 217 7.43 -8.65 -11.84
CA LEU A 217 7.85 -7.42 -11.18
C LEU A 217 6.60 -6.58 -10.93
N TRP A 218 6.32 -6.30 -9.66
CA TRP A 218 5.16 -5.54 -9.22
C TRP A 218 5.40 -4.04 -9.40
N SER A 219 4.36 -3.29 -9.74
CA SER A 219 4.46 -1.84 -9.89
C SER A 219 4.41 -1.13 -8.54
N CYS A 220 5.06 0.03 -8.44
CA CYS A 220 4.99 0.91 -7.27
C CYS A 220 3.55 1.20 -6.81
N PRO A 221 2.58 1.62 -7.67
CA PRO A 221 1.22 1.86 -7.19
C PRO A 221 0.53 0.60 -6.65
N PHE A 222 0.89 -0.59 -7.14
CA PHE A 222 0.35 -1.83 -6.58
C PHE A 222 0.93 -2.15 -5.21
N LEU A 223 2.25 -2.03 -5.02
CA LEU A 223 2.90 -2.20 -3.72
C LEU A 223 2.45 -1.14 -2.71
N ALA A 224 2.32 0.12 -3.14
CA ALA A 224 1.76 1.20 -2.33
C ALA A 224 0.30 0.90 -1.90
N SER A 225 -0.51 0.26 -2.75
CA SER A 225 -1.86 -0.17 -2.35
C SER A 225 -1.84 -1.19 -1.21
N ILE A 226 -0.91 -2.15 -1.27
CA ILE A 226 -0.71 -3.15 -0.21
C ILE A 226 -0.20 -2.48 1.07
N TRP A 227 0.73 -1.53 0.94
CA TRP A 227 1.21 -0.72 2.06
C TRP A 227 0.07 -0.01 2.81
N GLN A 228 -0.85 0.64 2.08
CA GLN A 228 -2.01 1.29 2.69
C GLN A 228 -2.92 0.28 3.40
N LEU A 229 -3.11 -0.92 2.83
CA LEU A 229 -3.88 -1.99 3.48
C LEU A 229 -3.21 -2.53 4.74
N LEU A 230 -1.87 -2.65 4.77
CA LEU A 230 -1.12 -3.03 5.97
C LEU A 230 -1.28 -1.99 7.08
N ARG A 231 -1.13 -0.69 6.75
CA ARG A 231 -1.35 0.41 7.69
C ARG A 231 -2.78 0.49 8.21
N LEU A 232 -3.77 0.06 7.43
CA LEU A 232 -5.16 -0.02 7.87
C LEU A 232 -5.51 -1.37 8.53
N GLY A 233 -4.56 -2.31 8.58
CA GLY A 233 -4.77 -3.61 9.19
C GLY A 233 -5.75 -4.52 8.45
N MET A 234 -5.87 -4.36 7.13
CA MET A 234 -6.91 -4.98 6.30
C MET A 234 -6.51 -6.31 5.67
N ILE A 235 -5.27 -6.76 5.87
CA ILE A 235 -4.75 -8.00 5.27
C ILE A 235 -4.65 -9.10 6.33
N ARG A 236 -5.05 -10.32 5.97
CA ARG A 236 -4.83 -11.54 6.74
C ARG A 236 -4.35 -12.65 5.81
N ASP A 237 -3.49 -13.51 6.32
CA ASP A 237 -3.14 -14.78 5.69
C ASP A 237 -3.77 -15.91 6.52
N ASN A 238 -4.76 -16.60 5.96
CA ASN A 238 -5.54 -17.63 6.66
C ASN A 238 -6.09 -17.19 8.04
N GLY A 239 -6.49 -15.92 8.14
CA GLY A 239 -7.01 -15.32 9.38
C GLY A 239 -5.95 -14.75 10.32
N GLU A 240 -4.66 -15.03 10.09
CA GLU A 240 -3.54 -14.52 10.89
C GLU A 240 -3.07 -13.14 10.46
N LEU A 241 -2.45 -12.42 11.39
CA LEU A 241 -1.82 -11.12 11.12
C LEU A 241 -0.61 -11.29 10.20
N VAL A 242 -0.43 -10.35 9.29
CA VAL A 242 0.74 -10.28 8.40
C VAL A 242 1.53 -9.01 8.68
N ALA A 243 2.85 -9.06 8.43
CA ALA A 243 3.75 -7.92 8.63
C ALA A 243 3.67 -7.30 10.04
N THR A 244 3.52 -8.14 11.07
CA THR A 244 3.55 -7.70 12.48
C THR A 244 4.88 -6.99 12.77
N PRO A 245 4.86 -5.78 13.37
CA PRO A 245 6.08 -5.06 13.69
C PRO A 245 7.00 -5.85 14.62
N VAL A 246 8.31 -5.82 14.32
CA VAL A 246 9.36 -6.43 15.15
C VAL A 246 10.22 -5.32 15.76
N PRO A 247 10.46 -5.31 17.09
CA PRO A 247 11.33 -4.32 17.72
C PRO A 247 12.73 -4.27 17.10
N PHE A 248 13.26 -3.06 16.94
CA PHE A 248 14.62 -2.87 16.45
C PHE A 248 15.64 -3.44 17.44
N SER A 249 16.53 -4.31 16.96
CA SER A 249 17.53 -5.02 17.77
C SER A 249 18.80 -4.22 18.06
N GLY A 250 18.92 -3.00 17.53
CA GLY A 250 20.05 -2.09 17.79
C GLY A 250 21.15 -2.12 16.72
N SER A 251 21.09 -3.02 15.73
CA SER A 251 22.04 -3.06 14.60
C SER A 251 21.31 -3.18 13.26
N TRP A 252 21.84 -2.48 12.25
CA TRP A 252 21.37 -2.59 10.87
C TRP A 252 22.08 -3.75 10.15
N PRO A 253 21.35 -4.61 9.41
CA PRO A 253 21.95 -5.68 8.63
C PRO A 253 22.61 -5.15 7.35
N GLU A 254 23.43 -5.98 6.71
CA GLU A 254 24.11 -5.63 5.45
C GLU A 254 23.13 -5.61 4.27
N GLU A 255 22.10 -6.45 4.32
CA GLU A 255 21.11 -6.59 3.26
C GLU A 255 19.71 -6.20 3.75
N TRP A 256 18.97 -5.47 2.91
CA TRP A 256 17.56 -5.16 3.17
C TRP A 256 16.74 -6.42 3.47
N ALA A 257 16.99 -7.52 2.76
CA ALA A 257 16.27 -8.78 2.89
C ALA A 257 16.26 -9.35 4.32
N GLN A 258 17.26 -9.01 5.13
CA GLN A 258 17.41 -9.47 6.51
C GLN A 258 16.55 -8.68 7.50
N LEU A 259 15.99 -7.53 7.09
CA LEU A 259 15.07 -6.76 7.91
C LEU A 259 13.64 -7.35 7.86
N PRO A 260 12.89 -7.28 8.97
CA PRO A 260 11.48 -7.64 8.99
C PRO A 260 10.66 -6.70 8.12
N ALA A 261 9.43 -7.13 7.79
CA ALA A 261 8.51 -6.35 6.96
C ALA A 261 8.26 -4.95 7.53
N VAL A 262 8.10 -4.87 8.86
CA VAL A 262 7.97 -3.64 9.63
C VAL A 262 8.88 -3.73 10.85
N VAL A 263 9.80 -2.79 10.99
CA VAL A 263 10.64 -2.60 12.19
C VAL A 263 9.99 -1.55 13.08
N GLN A 264 9.80 -1.86 14.36
CA GLN A 264 9.40 -0.90 15.38
C GLN A 264 10.65 -0.22 15.95
N LEU A 265 10.79 1.07 15.68
CA LEU A 265 11.94 1.89 16.08
C LEU A 265 11.80 2.46 17.50
N ASN A 266 10.57 2.66 17.97
CA ASN A 266 10.27 3.19 19.30
C ASN A 266 9.41 2.20 20.09
N GLU A 267 9.83 1.81 21.29
CA GLU A 267 9.10 0.88 22.15
C GLU A 267 7.73 1.45 22.57
N ASP A 268 7.66 2.75 22.85
CA ASP A 268 6.43 3.46 23.23
C ASP A 268 5.57 3.89 22.02
N ALA A 269 5.81 3.34 20.84
CA ALA A 269 5.00 3.64 19.67
C ALA A 269 3.55 3.21 19.87
N ALA A 270 2.61 4.07 19.45
CA ALA A 270 1.22 3.66 19.29
C ALA A 270 1.13 2.54 18.23
N PRO A 271 0.13 1.63 18.29
CA PRO A 271 0.07 0.47 17.40
C PRO A 271 0.25 0.84 15.92
N PHE A 272 1.01 0.01 15.18
CA PHE A 272 1.27 0.22 13.75
C PHE A 272 -0.01 0.38 12.91
N PRO A 273 -0.96 -0.58 12.91
CA PRO A 273 -2.19 -0.44 12.15
C PRO A 273 -3.10 0.64 12.78
N ALA A 274 -3.82 1.38 11.95
CA ALA A 274 -4.63 2.52 12.37
C ALA A 274 -5.99 2.55 11.67
N PHE A 275 -6.98 3.19 12.31
CA PHE A 275 -8.32 3.36 11.73
C PHE A 275 -8.33 4.27 10.49
N ARG A 276 -7.40 5.23 10.45
CA ARG A 276 -7.18 6.16 9.34
C ARG A 276 -5.68 6.24 9.05
N ALA A 277 -5.35 6.45 7.79
CA ALA A 277 -3.98 6.68 7.35
C ALA A 277 -3.87 8.06 6.68
N LEU A 278 -2.76 8.73 6.94
CA LEU A 278 -2.34 9.96 6.28
C LEU A 278 -0.97 9.74 5.67
N SER A 279 -0.76 10.14 4.42
CA SER A 279 0.56 10.20 3.81
C SER A 279 0.90 11.63 3.41
N VAL A 280 2.07 12.10 3.85
CA VAL A 280 2.64 13.40 3.46
C VAL A 280 3.68 13.14 2.37
N LEU A 281 3.36 13.48 1.12
CA LEU A 281 4.09 13.04 -0.05
C LEU A 281 4.49 14.23 -0.95
N PRO A 282 5.59 14.14 -1.73
CA PRO A 282 5.87 15.07 -2.81
C PRO A 282 4.76 15.10 -3.86
N HIS A 283 4.65 16.19 -4.63
CA HIS A 283 3.58 16.36 -5.61
C HIS A 283 3.69 15.37 -6.78
N THR A 284 4.90 14.90 -7.07
CA THR A 284 5.16 13.82 -8.04
C THR A 284 4.35 12.54 -7.76
N TYR A 285 3.96 12.26 -6.51
CA TYR A 285 3.19 11.07 -6.14
C TYR A 285 1.69 11.17 -6.46
N LEU A 286 1.18 12.32 -6.91
CA LEU A 286 -0.25 12.50 -7.17
C LEU A 286 -0.81 11.45 -8.15
N GLY A 287 -0.05 11.11 -9.20
CA GLY A 287 -0.44 10.08 -10.16
C GLY A 287 -0.44 8.68 -9.57
N ILE A 288 0.55 8.38 -8.71
CA ILE A 288 0.66 7.10 -7.99
C ILE A 288 -0.52 6.94 -7.04
N GLU A 289 -0.85 7.95 -6.24
CA GLU A 289 -1.97 7.87 -5.28
C GLU A 289 -3.35 7.80 -5.95
N HIS A 290 -3.49 8.38 -7.15
CA HIS A 290 -4.70 8.17 -7.95
C HIS A 290 -4.82 6.71 -8.42
N ALA A 291 -3.71 6.11 -8.84
CA ALA A 291 -3.66 4.69 -9.19
C ALA A 291 -3.93 3.78 -7.97
N VAL A 292 -3.38 4.11 -6.79
CA VAL A 292 -3.66 3.39 -5.53
C VAL A 292 -5.16 3.37 -5.23
N ARG A 293 -5.84 4.53 -5.30
CA ARG A 293 -7.30 4.58 -5.07
C ARG A 293 -8.06 3.69 -6.04
N LEU A 294 -7.72 3.73 -7.33
CA LEU A 294 -8.34 2.89 -8.35
C LEU A 294 -8.13 1.39 -8.05
N ILE A 295 -6.92 0.98 -7.68
CA ILE A 295 -6.61 -0.41 -7.34
C ILE A 295 -7.45 -0.85 -6.13
N LEU A 296 -7.46 -0.06 -5.06
CA LEU A 296 -8.19 -0.39 -3.84
C LEU A 296 -9.70 -0.46 -4.05
N ASP A 297 -10.27 0.37 -4.92
CA ASP A 297 -11.70 0.31 -5.26
C ASP A 297 -12.08 -0.97 -6.03
N HIS A 298 -11.11 -1.66 -6.64
CA HIS A 298 -11.30 -2.94 -7.33
C HIS A 298 -10.91 -4.15 -6.49
N LEU A 299 -10.57 -3.99 -5.21
CA LEU A 299 -10.24 -5.12 -4.33
C LEU A 299 -11.46 -5.66 -3.60
N ASN A 300 -11.68 -6.96 -3.71
CA ASN A 300 -12.62 -7.68 -2.85
C ASN A 300 -11.94 -8.05 -1.52
N LEU A 301 -11.95 -7.10 -0.58
CA LEU A 301 -11.40 -7.28 0.76
C LEU A 301 -12.30 -8.19 1.61
N ASP A 302 -11.70 -8.93 2.54
CA ASP A 302 -12.44 -9.81 3.45
C ASP A 302 -13.37 -8.99 4.36
N PRO A 303 -14.72 -9.15 4.24
CA PRO A 303 -15.66 -8.41 5.05
C PRO A 303 -15.50 -8.68 6.55
N ALA A 304 -15.08 -9.88 6.95
CA ALA A 304 -14.88 -10.24 8.36
C ALA A 304 -13.73 -9.45 9.00
N VAL A 305 -12.69 -9.10 8.22
CA VAL A 305 -11.62 -8.20 8.67
C VAL A 305 -12.17 -6.79 8.86
N ASN A 306 -12.95 -6.30 7.89
CA ASN A 306 -13.53 -4.97 7.96
C ASN A 306 -14.48 -4.80 9.15
N ASP A 307 -15.35 -5.78 9.37
CA ASP A 307 -16.32 -5.78 10.47
C ASP A 307 -15.62 -5.78 11.83
N LYS A 308 -14.49 -6.49 11.98
CA LYS A 308 -13.67 -6.44 13.20
C LYS A 308 -13.08 -5.06 13.44
N VAL A 309 -12.57 -4.39 12.41
CA VAL A 309 -12.05 -3.02 12.51
C VAL A 309 -13.17 -2.05 12.90
N LEU A 310 -14.34 -2.15 12.27
CA LEU A 310 -15.50 -1.30 12.56
C LEU A 310 -16.05 -1.54 13.97
N ALA A 311 -16.14 -2.79 14.42
CA ALA A 311 -16.56 -3.12 15.78
C ALA A 311 -15.57 -2.58 16.82
N LEU A 312 -14.26 -2.69 16.56
CA LEU A 312 -13.24 -2.12 17.44
C LEU A 312 -13.35 -0.59 17.49
N ALA A 313 -13.51 0.08 16.35
CA ALA A 313 -13.70 1.53 16.29
C ALA A 313 -14.95 1.97 17.06
N ALA A 314 -16.08 1.27 16.86
CA ALA A 314 -17.34 1.56 17.55
C ALA A 314 -17.24 1.38 19.07
N SER A 315 -16.54 0.35 19.55
CA SER A 315 -16.29 0.17 21.00
C SER A 315 -15.47 1.30 21.62
N GLN A 316 -14.71 2.04 20.79
CA GLN A 316 -13.95 3.23 21.18
C GLN A 316 -14.65 4.54 20.81
N ARG A 317 -15.90 4.49 20.31
CA ARG A 317 -16.70 5.64 19.87
C ARG A 317 -16.05 6.43 18.72
N ILE A 318 -15.29 5.76 17.86
CA ILE A 318 -14.65 6.34 16.68
C ILE A 318 -15.52 6.04 15.46
N SER A 319 -15.80 7.07 14.65
CA SER A 319 -16.43 6.88 13.35
C SER A 319 -15.38 6.59 12.28
N VAL A 320 -15.53 5.45 11.60
CA VAL A 320 -14.63 4.99 10.54
C VAL A 320 -15.46 4.65 9.31
N PRO A 321 -15.14 5.20 8.12
CA PRO A 321 -15.83 4.85 6.88
C PRO A 321 -15.79 3.34 6.60
N GLN A 322 -16.89 2.79 6.09
CA GLN A 322 -16.94 1.37 5.70
C GLN A 322 -16.00 1.07 4.52
N LEU A 323 -15.97 1.97 3.53
CA LEU A 323 -15.03 1.91 2.40
C LEU A 323 -13.62 2.24 2.86
N VAL A 324 -12.69 1.32 2.59
CA VAL A 324 -11.28 1.42 3.02
C VAL A 324 -10.57 2.60 2.35
N THR A 325 -10.87 2.88 1.08
CA THR A 325 -10.32 4.04 0.35
C THR A 325 -10.67 5.38 0.98
N ASN A 326 -11.81 5.48 1.68
CA ASN A 326 -12.21 6.68 2.42
C ASN A 326 -11.49 6.85 3.77
N ARG A 327 -10.66 5.89 4.17
CA ARG A 327 -9.80 5.98 5.37
C ARG A 327 -8.42 6.56 5.06
N LEU A 328 -8.11 6.75 3.77
CA LEU A 328 -6.83 7.26 3.27
C LEU A 328 -6.88 8.75 3.00
N ASN A 329 -5.92 9.47 3.56
CA ASN A 329 -5.76 10.91 3.41
C ASN A 329 -4.36 11.20 2.86
N HIS A 330 -4.24 12.21 2.01
CA HIS A 330 -2.97 12.61 1.41
C HIS A 330 -2.79 14.11 1.58
N LEU A 331 -1.56 14.51 1.91
CA LEU A 331 -1.09 15.89 1.79
C LEU A 331 0.08 15.91 0.82
N PHE A 332 -0.06 16.69 -0.25
CA PHE A 332 1.00 16.86 -1.25
C PHE A 332 1.77 18.14 -0.98
N ILE A 333 3.09 18.03 -0.82
CA ILE A 333 4.01 19.16 -0.73
C ILE A 333 4.64 19.41 -2.10
N GLY A 334 4.77 20.68 -2.51
CA GLY A 334 5.31 21.03 -3.84
C GLY A 334 6.73 20.49 -4.08
N ASP A 335 7.08 20.21 -5.32
CA ASP A 335 8.42 19.76 -5.67
C ASP A 335 9.40 20.94 -5.66
N GLU A 336 10.68 20.70 -5.33
CA GLU A 336 11.77 21.68 -5.48
C GLU A 336 12.52 21.49 -6.79
#